data_AF-A0A1Y1MNZ8-F1
#
_entry.id   AF-A0A1Y1MNZ8-F1
#
_cell.length_a   1.000
_cell.length_b   1.000
_cell.length_c   1.000
_cell.angle_alpha   90.00
_cell.angle_beta   90.00
_cell.angle_gamma   90.00
#
_symmetry.space_group_name_H-M   'P 1'
#
loop_
_entity.id
_entity.type
_entity.pdbx_description
1 polymer ?
#
loop_
_entity_poly.entity_id
_entity_poly.type
_entity_poly.pdbx_seq_one_letter_code
_entity_poly.pdbx_strand_id
1 'polypeptide(L)'
;DRRLTWKNHIIAKRNEINIKLKRMYWLLGRRSTLTINNKLLLYKVMIIPIWTYGIMLWGCAKASNLNIIQRTQNKALRTIADAPWYIRNETLHNDLNITTVKEEIRKRTENYIARLHRHPNPLAINLLLDEEPNNRRLQINHVLDNV
;
A
#
# COMPACT_ATOMS: atom_id res chain seq x y z
N ASP A 1 10.28 -14.89 -8.09
CA ASP A 1 9.99 -14.09 -9.30
C ASP A 1 11.31 -13.79 -10.00
N ARG A 2 11.58 -14.36 -11.18
CA ARG A 2 12.89 -14.21 -11.87
C ARG A 2 13.16 -12.79 -12.37
N ARG A 3 12.12 -11.97 -12.57
CA ARG A 3 12.24 -10.60 -13.13
C ARG A 3 11.87 -9.51 -12.11
N LEU A 4 11.72 -9.88 -10.82
CA LEU A 4 11.30 -8.99 -9.72
C LEU A 4 10.13 -8.06 -10.10
N THR A 5 9.19 -8.57 -10.90
CA THR A 5 8.02 -7.77 -11.32
C THR A 5 6.96 -7.67 -10.22
N TRP A 6 7.02 -8.58 -9.25
CA TRP A 6 6.11 -8.76 -8.13
C TRP A 6 4.65 -9.03 -8.52
N LYS A 7 4.37 -9.23 -9.81
CA LYS A 7 3.00 -9.35 -10.36
C LYS A 7 2.22 -10.47 -9.69
N ASN A 8 2.79 -11.68 -9.63
CA ASN A 8 2.11 -12.84 -9.04
C ASN A 8 1.88 -12.65 -7.53
N HIS A 9 2.85 -12.06 -6.82
CA HIS A 9 2.73 -11.75 -5.41
C HIS A 9 1.62 -10.73 -5.14
N ILE A 10 1.56 -9.65 -5.94
CA ILE A 10 0.53 -8.62 -5.84
C ILE A 10 -0.85 -9.18 -6.17
N ILE A 11 -0.97 -10.04 -7.18
CA ILE A 11 -2.25 -10.71 -7.51
C ILE A 11 -2.68 -11.63 -6.36
N ALA A 12 -1.76 -12.39 -5.77
CA ALA A 12 -2.04 -13.23 -4.62
C ALA A 12 -2.54 -12.39 -3.43
N LYS A 13 -1.86 -11.27 -3.11
CA LYS A 13 -2.28 -10.35 -2.05
C LYS A 13 -3.62 -9.68 -2.32
N ARG A 14 -3.88 -9.27 -3.56
CA ARG A 14 -5.20 -8.78 -3.98
C ARG A 14 -6.29 -9.83 -3.71
N ASN A 15 -6.04 -11.09 -4.06
CA ASN A 15 -7.00 -12.17 -3.86
C ASN A 15 -7.24 -12.45 -2.37
N GLU A 16 -6.18 -12.45 -1.56
CA GLU A 16 -6.25 -12.59 -0.11
C GLU A 16 -7.12 -11.49 0.52
N ILE A 17 -6.88 -10.23 0.15
CA ILE A 17 -7.69 -9.09 0.58
C ILE A 17 -9.15 -9.26 0.18
N ASN A 18 -9.42 -9.63 -1.08
CA ASN A 18 -10.78 -9.82 -1.57
C ASN A 18 -11.52 -10.92 -0.83
N ILE A 19 -10.86 -12.05 -0.53
CA ILE A 19 -11.44 -13.14 0.26
C ILE A 19 -11.77 -12.64 1.67
N LYS A 20 -10.84 -11.92 2.31
CA LYS A 20 -11.04 -11.37 3.65
C LYS A 20 -12.19 -10.37 3.70
N LEU A 21 -12.25 -9.44 2.74
CA LEU A 21 -13.34 -8.46 2.62
C LEU A 21 -14.69 -9.14 2.39
N LYS A 22 -14.77 -10.18 1.54
CA LYS A 22 -16.01 -10.96 1.35
C LYS A 22 -16.46 -11.62 2.65
N ARG A 23 -15.54 -12.25 3.39
CA ARG A 23 -15.85 -12.88 4.69
C ARG A 23 -16.31 -11.87 5.75
N MET A 24 -15.77 -10.66 5.72
CA MET A 24 -16.11 -9.57 6.64
C MET A 24 -17.23 -8.66 6.11
N TYR A 25 -17.85 -8.98 4.98
CA TYR A 25 -18.82 -8.10 4.33
C TYR A 25 -20.05 -7.82 5.22
N TRP A 26 -20.45 -8.80 6.04
CA TRP A 26 -21.55 -8.63 6.99
C TRP A 26 -21.26 -7.57 8.08
N LEU A 27 -19.97 -7.33 8.41
CA LEU A 27 -19.55 -6.29 9.36
C LEU A 27 -19.25 -4.95 8.69
N LEU A 28 -18.65 -4.98 7.49
CA LEU A 28 -18.15 -3.79 6.82
C LEU A 28 -19.14 -3.18 5.84
N GLY A 29 -20.14 -3.95 5.39
CA GLY A 29 -21.08 -3.52 4.36
C GLY A 29 -22.15 -2.55 4.88
N ARG A 30 -22.95 -2.06 3.94
CA ARG A 30 -24.05 -1.11 4.18
C ARG A 30 -25.10 -1.58 5.19
N ARG A 31 -25.35 -2.90 5.26
CA ARG A 31 -26.35 -3.49 6.18
C ARG A 31 -25.85 -3.65 7.61
N SER A 32 -24.56 -3.40 7.87
CA SER A 32 -24.00 -3.46 9.21
C SER A 32 -24.42 -2.25 10.03
N THR A 33 -24.91 -2.49 11.24
CA THR A 33 -25.31 -1.47 12.23
C THR A 33 -24.13 -0.76 12.89
N LEU A 34 -22.89 -1.19 12.60
CA LEU A 34 -21.70 -0.55 13.15
C LEU A 34 -21.53 0.89 12.64
N THR A 35 -20.99 1.74 13.51
CA THR A 35 -20.55 3.08 13.13
C THR A 35 -19.42 3.01 12.10
N ILE A 36 -19.29 4.05 11.28
CA ILE A 36 -18.23 4.17 10.28
C ILE A 36 -16.83 4.01 10.91
N ASN A 37 -16.62 4.60 12.09
CA ASN A 37 -15.36 4.54 12.83
C ASN A 37 -14.99 3.11 13.24
N ASN A 38 -15.97 2.31 13.69
CA ASN A 38 -15.74 0.93 14.05
C ASN A 38 -15.46 0.05 12.82
N LYS A 39 -16.15 0.31 11.70
CA LYS A 39 -15.86 -0.37 10.42
C LYS A 39 -14.45 -0.03 9.93
N LEU A 40 -14.05 1.24 10.02
CA LEU A 40 -12.70 1.69 9.68
C LEU A 40 -11.64 1.08 10.60
N LEU A 41 -11.91 0.95 11.90
CA LEU A 41 -11.01 0.30 12.84
C LEU A 41 -10.78 -1.17 12.44
N LEU A 42 -11.86 -1.91 12.15
CA LEU A 42 -11.77 -3.28 11.66
C LEU A 42 -10.98 -3.38 10.35
N TYR A 43 -11.18 -2.43 9.43
CA TYR A 43 -10.41 -2.35 8.20
C TYR A 43 -8.91 -2.13 8.46
N LYS A 44 -8.58 -1.19 9.35
CA LYS A 44 -7.20 -0.89 9.74
C LYS A 44 -6.49 -2.09 10.38
N VAL A 45 -7.19 -2.84 11.22
CA VAL A 45 -6.61 -3.99 11.93
C VAL A 45 -6.52 -5.24 11.05
N MET A 46 -7.54 -5.51 10.23
CA MET A 46 -7.65 -6.80 9.53
C MET A 46 -7.19 -6.77 8.08
N ILE A 47 -7.30 -5.63 7.39
CA ILE A 47 -7.07 -5.53 5.94
C ILE A 47 -5.76 -4.82 5.61
N ILE A 48 -5.46 -3.70 6.28
CA ILE A 48 -4.23 -2.94 6.03
C ILE A 48 -2.97 -3.82 6.16
N PRO A 49 -2.77 -4.62 7.23
CA PRO A 49 -1.56 -5.42 7.40
C PRO A 49 -1.28 -6.41 6.25
N ILE A 50 -2.32 -6.89 5.55
CA ILE A 50 -2.18 -7.88 4.47
C ILE A 50 -1.30 -7.36 3.33
N TRP A 51 -1.51 -6.10 2.92
CA TRP A 51 -0.69 -5.48 1.88
C TRP A 51 0.46 -4.67 2.46
N THR A 52 0.31 -4.09 3.65
CA THR A 52 1.35 -3.28 4.27
C THR A 52 2.63 -4.06 4.57
N TYR A 53 2.52 -5.32 4.99
CA TYR A 53 3.69 -6.17 5.23
C TYR A 53 4.59 -6.31 3.99
N GLY A 54 3.98 -6.39 2.82
CA GLY A 54 4.70 -6.59 1.57
C GLY A 54 5.25 -5.33 0.92
N ILE A 55 4.88 -4.13 1.42
CA ILE A 55 5.32 -2.85 0.85
C ILE A 55 6.85 -2.75 0.79
N MET A 56 7.58 -3.21 1.80
CA MET A 56 9.05 -3.14 1.77
C MET A 56 9.67 -4.01 0.67
N LEU A 57 8.96 -5.05 0.21
CA LEU A 57 9.46 -5.97 -0.81
C LEU A 57 9.05 -5.55 -2.23
N TRP A 58 7.79 -5.16 -2.41
CA TRP A 58 7.23 -4.84 -3.73
C TRP A 58 6.80 -3.38 -3.87
N GLY A 59 7.14 -2.51 -2.92
CA GLY A 59 6.90 -1.07 -2.99
C GLY A 59 7.63 -0.39 -4.16
N CYS A 60 8.72 -1.00 -4.62
CA CYS A 60 9.43 -0.63 -5.85
C CYS A 60 8.82 -1.24 -7.13
N ALA A 61 7.71 -1.97 -7.05
CA ALA A 61 7.07 -2.52 -8.24
C ALA A 61 6.53 -1.43 -9.17
N LYS A 62 6.35 -1.76 -10.45
CA LYS A 62 5.75 -0.86 -11.45
C LYS A 62 4.43 -0.25 -10.93
N ALA A 63 4.22 1.03 -11.22
CA ALA A 63 3.01 1.76 -10.83
C ALA A 63 1.70 1.04 -11.22
N SER A 64 1.67 0.36 -12.37
CA SER A 64 0.52 -0.44 -12.81
C SER A 64 0.18 -1.59 -11.85
N ASN A 65 1.18 -2.20 -11.22
CA ASN A 65 0.99 -3.25 -10.23
C ASN A 65 0.56 -2.67 -8.88
N LEU A 66 1.15 -1.55 -8.44
CA LEU A 66 0.71 -0.84 -7.22
C LEU A 66 -0.76 -0.39 -7.31
N ASN A 67 -1.18 0.07 -8.49
CA ASN A 67 -2.56 0.46 -8.79
C ASN A 67 -3.58 -0.68 -8.63
N ILE A 68 -3.15 -1.94 -8.63
CA ILE A 68 -4.04 -3.08 -8.35
C ILE A 68 -4.46 -3.07 -6.87
N ILE A 69 -3.51 -2.83 -5.97
CA ILE A 69 -3.79 -2.75 -4.53
C ILE A 69 -4.57 -1.46 -4.22
N GLN A 70 -4.19 -0.33 -4.82
CA GLN A 70 -4.92 0.94 -4.64
C GLN A 70 -6.40 0.81 -5.04
N ARG A 71 -6.69 0.23 -6.21
CA ARG A 71 -8.09 -0.01 -6.64
C ARG A 71 -8.84 -0.92 -5.67
N THR A 72 -8.17 -1.91 -5.08
CA THR A 72 -8.76 -2.80 -4.08
C THR A 72 -9.07 -2.04 -2.78
N GLN A 73 -8.15 -1.19 -2.31
CA GLN A 73 -8.37 -0.27 -1.19
C GLN A 73 -9.57 0.65 -1.45
N ASN A 74 -9.61 1.32 -2.60
CA ASN A 74 -10.70 2.24 -2.97
C ASN A 74 -12.07 1.54 -2.97
N LYS A 75 -12.13 0.29 -3.44
CA LYS A 75 -13.36 -0.51 -3.42
C LYS A 75 -13.79 -0.86 -1.99
N ALA A 76 -12.83 -1.21 -1.13
CA ALA A 76 -13.10 -1.50 0.27
C ALA A 76 -13.62 -0.26 1.02
N LEU A 77 -12.96 0.88 0.85
CA LEU A 77 -13.36 2.15 1.48
C LEU A 77 -14.76 2.58 1.04
N ARG A 78 -15.10 2.45 -0.25
CA ARG A 78 -16.45 2.73 -0.73
C ARG A 78 -17.50 1.83 -0.08
N THR A 79 -17.17 0.55 0.12
CA THR A 79 -18.07 -0.39 0.78
C THR A 79 -18.31 -0.01 2.24
N ILE A 80 -17.27 0.46 2.92
CA ILE A 80 -17.32 0.86 4.34
C ILE A 80 -18.14 2.14 4.52
N ALA A 81 -17.93 3.13 3.65
CA ALA A 81 -18.61 4.42 3.68
C ALA A 81 -20.00 4.42 3.01
N ASP A 82 -20.40 3.30 2.39
CA ASP A 82 -21.56 3.22 1.50
C ASP A 82 -21.60 4.35 0.46
N ALA A 83 -20.42 4.70 -0.06
CA ALA A 83 -20.24 5.88 -0.90
C ALA A 83 -20.69 5.62 -2.35
N PRO A 84 -21.46 6.54 -2.98
CA PRO A 84 -21.82 6.46 -4.39
C PRO A 84 -20.62 6.44 -5.34
N TRP A 85 -20.82 5.95 -6.56
CA TRP A 85 -19.77 5.78 -7.57
C TRP A 85 -19.13 7.10 -8.02
N TYR A 86 -19.91 8.19 -8.03
CA TYR A 86 -19.47 9.51 -8.48
C TYR A 86 -18.59 10.25 -7.44
N ILE A 87 -18.51 9.75 -6.20
CA ILE A 87 -17.61 10.31 -5.19
C ILE A 87 -16.16 10.03 -5.59
N ARG A 88 -15.36 11.10 -5.63
CA ARG A 88 -13.93 11.04 -5.96
C ARG A 88 -13.19 10.22 -4.91
N ASN A 89 -12.20 9.44 -5.34
CA ASN A 89 -11.37 8.65 -4.43
C ASN A 89 -10.64 9.53 -3.41
N GLU A 90 -10.15 10.69 -3.86
CA GLU A 90 -9.42 11.65 -3.02
C GLU A 90 -10.28 12.14 -1.85
N THR A 91 -11.52 12.56 -2.14
CA THR A 91 -12.50 12.94 -1.11
C THR A 91 -12.72 11.82 -0.11
N LEU A 92 -12.92 10.59 -0.59
CA LEU A 92 -13.12 9.42 0.27
C LEU A 92 -11.90 9.14 1.18
N HIS A 93 -10.68 9.32 0.67
CA HIS A 93 -9.47 9.15 1.46
C HIS A 93 -9.32 10.23 2.53
N ASN A 94 -9.64 11.48 2.20
CA ASN A 94 -9.59 12.61 3.11
C ASN A 94 -10.64 12.47 4.22
N ASP A 95 -11.90 12.20 3.87
CA ASP A 95 -13.01 12.09 4.82
C ASP A 95 -12.84 10.92 5.80
N LEU A 96 -12.32 9.79 5.32
CA LEU A 96 -12.06 8.61 6.15
C LEU A 96 -10.70 8.65 6.87
N ASN A 97 -9.88 9.66 6.58
CA ASN A 97 -8.51 9.81 7.07
C ASN A 97 -7.68 8.51 6.88
N ILE A 98 -7.67 8.01 5.64
CA ILE A 98 -6.91 6.81 5.23
C ILE A 98 -5.89 7.20 4.17
N THR A 99 -4.61 6.89 4.41
CA THR A 99 -3.54 7.10 3.44
C THR A 99 -3.71 6.18 2.22
N THR A 100 -3.31 6.68 1.05
CA THR A 100 -3.21 5.86 -0.16
C THR A 100 -2.05 4.89 -0.05
N VAL A 101 -2.04 3.85 -0.88
CA VAL A 101 -0.93 2.88 -0.94
C VAL A 101 0.38 3.59 -1.29
N LYS A 102 0.34 4.53 -2.24
CA LYS A 102 1.53 5.30 -2.66
C LYS A 102 2.08 6.13 -1.49
N GLU A 103 1.19 6.77 -0.75
CA GLU A 103 1.55 7.59 0.41
C GLU A 103 2.13 6.75 1.55
N GLU A 104 1.56 5.57 1.79
CA GLU A 104 2.08 4.62 2.78
C GLU A 104 3.46 4.08 2.39
N ILE A 105 3.71 3.84 1.10
CA ILE A 105 5.05 3.48 0.60
C ILE A 105 6.04 4.61 0.88
N ARG A 106 5.71 5.86 0.49
CA ARG A 106 6.55 7.04 0.72
C ARG A 106 6.93 7.18 2.19
N LYS A 107 5.93 7.15 3.08
CA LYS A 107 6.12 7.24 4.53
C LYS A 107 7.03 6.13 5.07
N ARG A 108 6.89 4.89 4.57
CA ARG A 108 7.73 3.77 5.01
C ARG A 108 9.17 3.91 4.53
N THR A 109 9.36 4.37 3.30
CA THR A 109 10.67 4.66 2.74
C THR A 109 11.38 5.76 3.54
N GLU A 110 10.69 6.86 3.85
CA GLU A 110 11.26 7.94 4.68
C GLU A 110 11.66 7.47 6.07
N ASN A 111 10.79 6.71 6.74
CA ASN A 111 11.10 6.13 8.04
C ASN A 111 12.29 5.17 7.96
N TYR A 112 12.43 4.42 6.88
CA TYR A 112 13.56 3.51 6.67
C TYR A 112 14.87 4.29 6.48
N ILE A 113 14.86 5.33 5.64
CA ILE A 113 16.01 6.21 5.41
C ILE A 113 16.43 6.89 6.73
N ALA A 114 15.48 7.46 7.47
CA ALA A 114 15.75 8.10 8.75
C ALA A 114 16.35 7.13 9.79
N ARG A 115 15.93 5.86 9.79
CA ARG A 115 16.52 4.82 10.63
C ARG A 115 17.94 4.48 10.20
N LEU A 116 18.22 4.48 8.90
CA LEU A 116 19.53 4.16 8.34
C LEU A 116 20.57 5.24 8.73
N HIS A 117 20.18 6.51 8.70
CA HIS A 117 21.03 7.62 9.15
C HIS A 117 21.39 7.56 10.64
N ARG A 118 20.55 6.94 11.47
CA ARG A 118 20.79 6.75 12.92
C ARG A 118 21.46 5.42 13.25
N HIS A 119 21.69 4.58 12.25
CA HIS A 119 22.18 3.23 12.47
C HIS A 119 23.67 3.28 12.85
N PRO A 120 24.12 2.52 13.87
CA PRO A 120 25.51 2.57 14.35
C PRO A 120 26.53 2.11 13.31
N ASN A 121 26.11 1.27 12.36
CA ASN A 121 26.97 0.84 11.25
C ASN A 121 26.99 1.92 10.15
N PRO A 122 28.12 2.61 9.92
CA PRO A 122 28.24 3.65 8.88
C PRO A 122 28.09 3.08 7.46
N LEU A 123 28.40 1.80 7.24
CA LEU A 123 28.24 1.14 5.94
C LEU A 123 26.76 0.99 5.54
N ALA A 124 25.84 1.07 6.51
CA ALA A 124 24.41 0.98 6.23
C ALA A 124 23.93 2.14 5.36
N ILE A 125 24.48 3.36 5.56
CA ILE A 125 24.14 4.55 4.77
C ILE A 125 24.63 4.42 3.32
N ASN A 126 25.75 3.74 3.10
CA ASN A 126 26.31 3.53 1.76
C ASN A 126 25.34 2.74 0.84
N LEU A 127 24.42 1.95 1.41
CA LEU A 127 23.37 1.28 0.64
C LEU A 127 22.41 2.25 -0.06
N LEU A 128 22.32 3.51 0.37
CA LEU A 128 21.55 4.56 -0.30
C LEU A 128 22.38 5.30 -1.37
N LEU A 129 23.71 5.23 -1.30
CA LEU A 129 24.65 5.97 -2.16
C LEU A 129 25.10 5.17 -3.39
N ASP A 130 24.94 3.85 -3.38
CA ASP A 130 25.26 2.94 -4.51
C ASP A 130 24.31 3.11 -5.74
N GLU A 131 23.43 4.12 -5.74
CA GLU A 131 22.59 4.49 -6.89
C GLU A 131 23.30 5.41 -7.92
N GLU A 132 24.64 5.43 -7.96
CA GLU A 132 25.36 6.00 -9.11
C GLU A 132 25.11 5.13 -10.38
N PRO A 133 24.92 5.74 -11.57
CA PRO A 133 24.22 5.14 -12.71
C PRO A 133 25.14 4.26 -13.55
N ASN A 134 25.90 3.35 -12.93
CA ASN A 134 26.88 2.55 -13.64
C ASN A 134 26.78 1.07 -13.25
N ASN A 135 25.68 0.43 -13.65
CA ASN A 135 25.70 -0.90 -14.24
C ASN A 135 24.30 -1.34 -14.67
N ARG A 136 24.12 -1.46 -15.99
CA ARG A 136 23.13 -2.23 -16.78
C ARG A 136 22.26 -3.24 -16.00
N ARG A 137 21.40 -2.77 -15.09
CA ARG A 137 20.32 -3.53 -14.46
C ARG A 137 19.04 -2.78 -14.77
N LEU A 138 18.01 -3.52 -15.20
CA LEU A 138 16.72 -2.96 -15.59
C LEU A 138 16.19 -2.06 -14.46
N GLN A 139 16.25 -0.75 -14.66
CA GLN A 139 15.73 0.24 -13.74
C GLN A 139 14.22 0.03 -13.65
N ILE A 140 13.74 -0.30 -12.45
CA ILE A 140 12.33 -0.15 -12.12
C ILE A 140 12.26 1.18 -11.40
N ASN A 141 11.70 2.20 -12.05
CA ASN A 141 11.62 3.55 -11.51
C ASN A 141 11.11 3.49 -10.06
N HIS A 142 11.99 3.82 -9.13
CA HIS A 142 11.71 3.83 -7.72
C HIS A 142 10.90 5.08 -7.39
N VAL A 143 10.14 5.05 -6.30
CA VAL A 143 9.34 6.22 -5.89
C VAL A 143 10.25 7.40 -5.50
N LEU A 144 11.53 7.13 -5.21
CA LEU A 144 12.55 8.14 -4.95
C LEU A 144 13.06 8.86 -6.21
N ASP A 145 12.87 8.30 -7.41
CA ASP A 145 13.40 8.88 -8.66
C ASP A 145 12.63 10.14 -9.12
N ASN A 146 11.62 10.58 -8.37
CA ASN A 146 10.77 11.75 -8.68
C ASN A 146 10.74 12.78 -7.55
N VAL A 147 11.80 12.84 -6.73
CA VAL A 147 12.09 13.95 -5.81
C VAL A 147 13.26 14.72 -6.40
#